data_AF-A0A519GCV5-F1
#
_entry.id   AF-A0A519GCV5-F1
#
_cell.length_a   1.000
_cell.length_b   1.000
_cell.length_c   1.000
_cell.angle_alpha   90.00
_cell.angle_beta   90.00
_cell.angle_gamma   90.00
#
_symmetry.space_group_name_H-M   'P 1'
#
loop_
_entity.id
_entity.type
_entity.pdbx_description
1 polymer ?
#
loop_
_entity_poly.entity_id
_entity_poly.type
_entity_poly.pdbx_seq_one_letter_code
_entity_poly.pdbx_strand_id
1 'polypeptide(L)' 'MLESVTTAALTSALNGLSQRQRAIADNIANVNTTGYHAKVVTFEDALAAAVSRGSGKVTASVSE' A
#
# COMPACT_ATOMS: atom_id res chain seq x y z
N MET A 1 22.86 -0.07 -9.24
CA MET A 1 21.72 0.88 -9.37
C MET A 1 20.41 0.15 -9.59
N LEU A 2 20.25 -0.65 -10.65
CA LEU A 2 19.03 -1.46 -10.88
C LEU A 2 18.67 -2.40 -9.71
N GLU A 3 19.63 -3.16 -9.15
CA GLU A 3 19.42 -3.97 -7.93
C GLU A 3 18.80 -3.17 -6.77
N SER A 4 19.23 -1.92 -6.60
CA SER A 4 18.76 -1.06 -5.50
C SER A 4 17.33 -0.58 -5.74
N VAL A 5 16.94 -0.32 -6.99
CA VAL A 5 15.57 0.05 -7.36
C VAL A 5 14.64 -1.14 -7.19
N THR A 6 15.05 -2.34 -7.64
CA THR A 6 14.27 -3.57 -7.46
C THR A 6 14.05 -3.90 -5.99
N THR A 7 15.10 -3.78 -5.16
CA THR A 7 15.00 -4.02 -3.72
C THR A 7 14.08 -2.99 -3.06
N ALA A 8 14.23 -1.71 -3.40
CA ALA A 8 13.36 -0.65 -2.88
C ALA A 8 11.88 -0.85 -3.28
N ALA A 9 11.64 -1.27 -4.53
CA ALA A 9 10.31 -1.56 -5.04
C ALA A 9 9.68 -2.74 -4.30
N LEU A 10 10.43 -3.82 -4.06
CA LEU A 10 9.96 -4.98 -3.32
C LEU A 10 9.61 -4.59 -1.87
N THR A 11 10.49 -3.87 -1.17
CA THR A 11 10.21 -3.39 0.19
C THR A 11 8.97 -2.50 0.23
N SER A 12 8.81 -1.60 -0.74
CA SER A 12 7.65 -0.72 -0.81
C SER A 12 6.36 -1.48 -1.09
N ALA A 13 6.40 -2.49 -1.97
CA ALA A 13 5.26 -3.36 -2.25
C ALA A 13 4.85 -4.17 -1.01
N LEU A 14 5.82 -4.76 -0.29
CA LEU A 14 5.55 -5.50 0.95
C LEU A 14 4.91 -4.59 2.02
N ASN A 15 5.39 -3.35 2.14
CA ASN A 15 4.80 -2.36 3.04
C ASN A 15 3.35 -2.01 2.66
N GLY A 16 3.09 -1.79 1.36
CA GLY A 16 1.74 -1.53 0.84
C GLY A 16 0.78 -2.69 1.09
N LEU A 17 1.24 -3.93 0.83
CA LEU A 17 0.47 -5.16 1.08
C LEU A 17 0.20 -5.37 2.57
N SER A 18 1.17 -5.11 3.45
CA SER A 18 0.97 -5.16 4.90
C SER A 18 -0.07 -4.14 5.38
N GLN A 19 -0.06 -2.92 4.82
CA GLN A 19 -1.08 -1.92 5.14
C GLN A 19 -2.46 -2.36 4.65
N ARG A 20 -2.57 -2.90 3.43
CA ARG A 20 -3.83 -3.45 2.91
C ARG A 20 -4.36 -4.58 3.78
N GLN A 21 -3.49 -5.50 4.23
CA GLN A 21 -3.89 -6.59 5.10
C GLN A 21 -4.47 -6.07 6.42
N ARG A 22 -3.89 -5.02 7.01
CA ARG A 22 -4.44 -4.35 8.19
C ARG A 22 -5.78 -3.66 7.90
N ALA A 23 -5.91 -2.94 6.79
CA ALA A 23 -7.18 -2.31 6.40
C ALA A 23 -8.30 -3.36 6.19
N ILE A 24 -8.00 -4.50 5.58
CA ILE A 24 -8.94 -5.61 5.44
C ILE A 24 -9.35 -6.14 6.82
N ALA A 25 -8.39 -6.36 7.72
CA ALA A 25 -8.68 -6.83 9.08
C ALA A 25 -9.57 -5.82 9.85
N ASP A 26 -9.28 -4.53 9.75
CA ASP A 26 -10.09 -3.45 10.33
C ASP A 26 -11.51 -3.46 9.77
N ASN A 27 -11.65 -3.58 8.43
CA ASN A 27 -12.95 -3.61 7.76
C ASN A 27 -13.77 -4.82 8.18
N ILE A 28 -13.15 -6.00 8.31
CA ILE A 28 -13.82 -7.22 8.78
C ILE A 28 -14.25 -7.06 10.24
N ALA A 29 -13.37 -6.55 11.10
CA ALA A 29 -13.67 -6.37 12.51
C ALA A 29 -14.82 -5.38 12.77
N ASN A 30 -14.98 -4.38 11.90
CA ASN A 30 -15.97 -3.31 12.06
C ASN A 30 -17.15 -3.38 11.09
N VAL A 31 -17.35 -4.50 10.39
CA VAL A 31 -18.39 -4.64 9.35
C VAL A 31 -19.81 -4.34 9.86
N ASN A 32 -20.09 -4.56 11.15
CA ASN A 32 -21.39 -4.30 11.78
C ASN A 32 -21.43 -3.03 12.64
N THR A 33 -20.38 -2.21 12.61
CA THR A 33 -20.30 -0.97 13.38
C THR A 33 -21.01 0.15 12.64
N THR A 34 -22.06 0.72 13.23
CA THR A 34 -22.80 1.85 12.65
C THR A 34 -21.87 3.04 12.41
N GLY A 35 -21.89 3.58 11.19
CA GLY A 35 -21.07 4.74 10.81
C GLY A 35 -19.61 4.42 10.48
N TYR A 36 -19.22 3.13 10.41
CA TYR A 36 -17.89 2.74 9.97
C TYR A 36 -17.73 2.89 8.45
N HIS A 37 -16.63 3.50 8.03
CA HIS A 37 -16.25 3.66 6.63
C HIS A 37 -15.08 2.73 6.29
N ALA A 38 -15.18 2.05 5.16
CA ALA A 38 -14.22 1.02 4.79
C ALA A 38 -12.89 1.63 4.37
N LYS A 39 -11.82 1.20 5.04
CA LYS A 39 -10.45 1.61 4.70
C LYS A 39 -10.01 0.96 3.40
N VAL A 40 -9.52 1.76 2.46
CA VAL A 40 -8.94 1.30 1.19
C VAL A 40 -7.51 1.80 1.05
N VAL A 41 -6.60 0.89 0.69
CA VAL A 41 -5.17 1.16 0.53
C VAL A 41 -4.77 1.11 -0.94
N THR A 42 -4.21 2.21 -1.43
CA THR A 42 -3.73 2.37 -2.81
C THR A 42 -2.24 2.69 -2.82
N PHE A 43 -1.44 1.95 -3.59
CA PHE A 43 -0.01 2.21 -3.72
C PHE A 43 0.61 1.75 -5.05
N GLU A 44 -0.06 0.88 -5.79
CA GLU A 44 0.49 0.22 -6.98
C GLU A 44 0.82 1.19 -8.12
N ASP A 45 -0.07 2.15 -8.42
CA ASP A 45 0.18 3.15 -9.47
C ASP A 45 1.37 4.04 -9.11
N ALA A 46 1.46 4.44 -7.84
CA ALA A 46 2.57 5.21 -7.32
C ALA A 46 3.88 4.39 -7.33
N LEU A 47 3.81 3.09 -7.08
CA LEU A 47 4.93 2.16 -7.22
C LEU A 47 5.40 2.04 -8.66
N ALA A 48 4.48 1.85 -9.61
CA ALA A 48 4.78 1.75 -11.03
C ALA A 48 5.48 3.03 -11.53
N ALA A 49 4.96 4.21 -11.15
CA ALA A 49 5.58 5.50 -11.44
C ALA A 49 6.97 5.64 -10.77
N ALA A 50 7.12 5.19 -9.52
CA ALA A 50 8.41 5.24 -8.81
C ALA A 50 9.48 4.33 -9.43
N VAL A 51 9.09 3.15 -9.93
CA VAL A 51 10.00 2.23 -10.63
C VAL A 51 10.41 2.82 -11.99
N SER A 52 9.46 3.37 -12.76
CA SER A 52 9.75 4.04 -14.03
C SER A 52 10.75 5.20 -13.88
N ARG A 53 10.68 5.93 -12.76
CA ARG A 53 11.62 7.02 -12.42
C ARG A 53 12.93 6.55 -11.76
N GLY A 54 13.14 5.25 -11.57
CA GLY A 54 14.36 4.70 -10.98
C GLY A 54 14.50 4.89 -9.46
N SER A 55 13.39 5.05 -8.73
CA SER A 55 13.40 5.17 -7.26
C SER A 55 12.93 3.87 -6.57
N GLY A 56 11.80 3.32 -7.01
CA GLY A 56 11.16 2.16 -6.37
C GLY A 56 10.61 2.43 -4.96
N LYS A 57 10.70 3.65 -4.42
CA LYS A 57 10.19 4.00 -3.09
C LYS A 57 8.83 4.69 -3.19
N VAL A 58 7.87 4.20 -2.41
CA VAL A 58 6.51 4.75 -2.33
C VAL A 58 5.93 4.49 -0.95
N THR A 59 5.16 5.45 -0.46
CA THR A 59 4.32 5.29 0.74
C THR A 59 2.89 5.04 0.28
N ALA A 60 2.26 3.99 0.80
CA ALA A 60 0.86 3.70 0.52
C ALA A 60 -0.05 4.78 1.09
N SER A 61 -1.13 5.08 0.37
CA SER A 61 -2.18 5.99 0.81
C SER A 61 -3.38 5.19 1.32
N VAL A 62 -4.00 5.68 2.39
CA VAL A 62 -5.21 5.10 2.99
C VAL A 62 -6.34 6.11 2.86
N SER A 63 -7.49 5.64 2.41
CA SER A 63 -8.75 6.40 2.34
C SER A 63 -9.82 5.68 3.16
N GLU A 64 -10.73 6.46 3.75
CA GLU A 64 -11.88 6.01 4.55
C GLU A 64 -13.18 6.47 3.85
#